data_AF-A0A383U507-F1
#
_entry.id   AF-A0A383U507-F1
#
_cell.length_a   1.000
_cell.length_b   1.000
_cell.length_c   1.000
_cell.angle_alpha   90.00
_cell.angle_beta   90.00
_cell.angle_gamma   90.00
#
_symmetry.space_group_name_H-M   'P 1'
#
loop_
_entity.id
_entity.type
_entity.pdbx_description
1 polymer ?
#
loop_
_entity_poly.entity_id
_entity_poly.type
_entity_poly.pdbx_seq_one_letter_code
_entity_poly.pdbx_strand_id
1 'polypeptide(L)' 'MKKDLSSLIKQAQVKKIEPKKQEVKPVKESVMKNEKAFSLYIDIDILKKLKLLSIEKEKSMKDLINEAIIECYFKP' A
#
# COMPACT_ATOMS: atom_id res chain seq x y z
N MET A 1 1.92 65.31 9.69
CA MET A 1 1.68 64.22 8.74
C MET A 1 1.91 62.87 9.42
N LYS A 2 0.88 62.24 10.01
CA LYS A 2 0.97 60.87 10.53
C LYS A 2 0.46 59.93 9.44
N LYS A 3 1.31 59.63 8.47
CA LYS A 3 0.98 58.64 7.43
C LYS A 3 0.93 57.25 8.09
N ASP A 4 -0.30 56.81 8.32
CA ASP A 4 -0.81 55.61 7.67
C ASP A 4 -0.16 54.25 8.04
N LEU A 5 0.18 54.05 9.31
CA LEU A 5 0.47 52.72 9.85
C LEU A 5 -0.71 51.75 9.63
N SER A 6 -1.94 52.27 9.68
CA SER A 6 -3.16 51.51 9.43
C SER A 6 -3.29 51.03 7.98
N SER A 7 -2.84 51.81 6.99
CA SER A 7 -2.91 51.39 5.59
C SER A 7 -1.83 50.37 5.23
N LEU A 8 -0.65 50.44 5.87
CA LEU A 8 0.41 49.43 5.77
C LEU A 8 -0.05 48.09 6.33
N ILE A 9 -0.73 48.08 7.48
CA ILE A 9 -1.26 46.85 8.09
C ILE A 9 -2.36 46.23 7.20
N LYS A 10 -3.24 47.06 6.63
CA LYS A 10 -4.27 46.59 5.69
C LYS A 10 -3.69 45.97 4.42
N GLN A 11 -2.58 46.50 3.88
CA GLN A 11 -1.92 45.91 2.72
C GLN A 11 -1.27 44.55 3.03
N ALA A 12 -0.74 44.36 4.24
CA ALA A 12 -0.13 43.10 4.66
C ALA A 12 -1.16 41.97 4.89
N GLN A 13 -2.38 42.31 5.32
CA GLN A 13 -3.45 41.33 5.57
C GLN A 13 -4.05 40.73 4.28
N VAL A 14 -3.96 41.44 3.14
CA VAL A 14 -4.56 41.03 1.86
C VAL A 14 -3.75 39.94 1.14
N LYS A 15 -2.51 39.64 1.57
CA LYS A 15 -1.64 38.66 0.91
C LYS A 15 -1.25 37.49 1.81
N LYS A 16 -2.22 36.81 2.41
CA LYS A 16 -2.01 35.40 2.77
C LYS A 16 -2.24 34.55 1.53
N ILE A 17 -1.25 34.57 0.63
CA ILE A 17 -1.18 33.60 -0.46
C ILE A 17 -0.79 32.28 0.22
N GLU A 18 -1.78 31.43 0.46
CA GLU A 18 -1.50 30.08 0.92
C GLU A 18 -0.68 29.39 -0.18
N PRO A 19 0.57 28.97 0.09
CA PRO A 19 1.35 28.27 -0.91
C PRO A 19 0.61 26.98 -1.23
N LYS A 20 0.31 26.77 -2.52
CA LYS A 20 -0.35 25.56 -3.01
C LYS A 20 0.58 24.39 -2.69
N LYS A 21 0.30 23.66 -1.60
CA LYS A 21 1.11 22.51 -1.17
C LYS A 21 1.07 21.47 -2.29
N GLN A 22 2.22 21.23 -2.92
CA GLN A 22 2.38 20.14 -3.87
C GLN A 22 2.52 18.85 -3.07
N GLU A 23 1.45 18.07 -2.99
CA GLU A 23 1.49 16.73 -2.41
C GLU A 23 2.22 15.78 -3.36
N VAL A 24 3.41 15.36 -2.97
CA VAL A 24 4.15 14.31 -3.68
C VAL A 24 3.62 12.97 -3.21
N LYS A 25 2.78 12.32 -4.02
CA LYS A 25 2.37 10.94 -3.78
C LYS A 25 3.47 10.01 -4.27
N PRO A 26 3.93 9.04 -3.46
CA PRO A 26 4.82 8.00 -3.97
C PRO A 26 4.08 7.28 -5.10
N VAL A 27 4.69 7.26 -6.29
CA VAL A 27 4.27 6.34 -7.35
C VAL A 27 4.60 4.96 -6.81
N LYS A 28 3.59 4.24 -6.32
CA LYS A 28 3.73 2.83 -5.95
C LYS A 28 3.94 2.06 -7.24
N GLU A 29 5.18 1.94 -7.69
CA GLU A 29 5.53 0.94 -8.69
C GLU A 29 5.11 -0.41 -8.11
N SER A 30 4.22 -1.13 -8.79
CA SER A 30 3.83 -2.45 -8.35
C SER A 30 5.05 -3.37 -8.49
N VAL A 31 5.71 -3.65 -7.36
CA VAL A 31 6.83 -4.60 -7.27
C VAL A 31 6.44 -5.98 -7.82
N MET A 32 5.14 -6.27 -7.86
CA MET A 32 4.52 -7.50 -8.37
C MET A 32 4.14 -7.37 -9.85
N LYS A 33 5.12 -7.44 -10.76
CA LYS A 33 4.84 -7.28 -12.20
C LYS A 33 3.98 -8.41 -12.80
N ASN A 34 3.98 -9.60 -12.19
CA ASN A 34 3.26 -10.79 -12.68
C ASN A 34 2.41 -11.49 -11.61
N GLU A 35 2.16 -10.86 -10.45
CA GLU A 35 1.27 -11.42 -9.43
C GLU A 35 0.03 -10.57 -9.26
N LYS A 36 -1.13 -11.22 -9.18
CA LYS A 36 -2.42 -10.56 -8.95
C LYS A 36 -3.02 -11.10 -7.67
N ALA A 37 -3.49 -10.20 -6.81
CA ALA A 37 -4.24 -10.59 -5.62
C ALA A 37 -5.55 -11.27 -6.04
N PHE A 38 -5.84 -12.40 -5.41
CA PHE A 38 -7.10 -13.11 -5.55
C PHE A 38 -7.56 -13.58 -4.16
N SER A 39 -8.87 -13.75 -4.00
CA SER A 39 -9.46 -14.21 -2.75
C SER A 39 -10.34 -15.42 -3.02
N LEU A 40 -10.28 -16.40 -2.13
CA LEU A 40 -11.08 -17.61 -2.17
C LEU A 40 -11.55 -17.99 -0.77
N TYR A 41 -12.55 -18.85 -0.70
CA TYR A 41 -12.93 -19.51 0.54
C TYR A 41 -12.16 -20.82 0.66
N ILE A 42 -11.63 -21.08 1.85
CA ILE A 42 -10.94 -22.32 2.20
C ILE A 42 -11.55 -22.86 3.50
N ASP A 43 -11.62 -24.19 3.59
CA ASP A 43 -12.05 -24.85 4.82
C ASP A 43 -11.17 -24.45 6.01
N ILE A 44 -11.81 -24.21 7.16
CA ILE A 44 -11.15 -23.67 8.36
C ILE A 44 -10.10 -24.65 8.90
N ASP A 45 -10.38 -25.95 8.86
CA ASP A 45 -9.47 -26.96 9.39
C ASP A 45 -8.31 -27.20 8.42
N ILE A 46 -8.55 -27.08 7.11
CA ILE A 46 -7.46 -27.05 6.12
C ILE A 46 -6.55 -25.84 6.36
N LEU A 47 -7.11 -24.65 6.62
CA LEU A 47 -6.30 -23.46 6.90
C LEU A 47 -5.42 -23.63 8.15
N LYS A 48 -5.94 -24.25 9.22
CA LYS A 48 -5.14 -24.56 10.41
C LYS A 48 -3.98 -25.49 10.10
N LYS A 49 -4.24 -26.57 9.35
CA LYS A 49 -3.21 -27.53 8.94
C LYS A 49 -2.16 -26.87 8.05
N LEU A 50 -2.58 -26.01 7.12
CA LEU A 50 -1.68 -25.28 6.23
C LEU A 50 -0.75 -24.33 7.00
N LYS A 51 -1.25 -23.67 8.05
CA LYS A 51 -0.42 -22.82 8.93
C LYS A 51 0.64 -23.63 9.66
N LEU A 52 0.28 -24.79 10.21
CA LEU A 52 1.25 -25.68 10.87
C LEU A 52 2.32 -26.14 9.87
N LEU A 53 1.90 -26.57 8.67
CA LEU A 53 2.82 -26.98 7.61
C LEU A 53 3.77 -25.86 7.18
N SER A 54 3.30 -24.60 7.17
CA SER A 54 4.13 -23.44 6.82
C SER A 54 5.27 -23.22 7.83
N ILE A 55 5.01 -23.50 9.10
CA ILE A 55 6.02 -23.43 10.16
C ILE A 55 6.99 -24.61 10.01
N GLU A 56 6.48 -25.83 9.86
CA GLU A 56 7.30 -27.05 9.73
C GLU A 56 8.26 -27.01 8.55
N LYS A 57 7.83 -26.42 7.43
CA LYS A 57 8.63 -26.34 6.19
C LYS A 57 9.45 -25.06 6.07
N GLU A 58 9.36 -24.16 7.05
CA GLU A 58 9.98 -22.81 6.99
C GLU A 58 9.61 -22.04 5.69
N LYS A 59 8.37 -22.20 5.22
CA LYS A 59 7.86 -21.56 3.99
C LYS A 59 6.69 -20.66 4.28
N SER A 60 6.51 -19.62 3.48
CA SER A 60 5.29 -18.82 3.59
C SER A 60 4.08 -19.61 3.09
N MET A 61 2.88 -19.29 3.61
CA MET A 61 1.64 -19.90 3.10
C MET A 61 1.46 -19.65 1.59
N LYS A 62 1.91 -18.48 1.10
CA LYS A 62 1.89 -18.14 -0.33
C LYS A 62 2.71 -19.15 -1.14
N ASP A 63 3.93 -19.43 -0.70
CA ASP A 63 4.83 -20.34 -1.40
C ASP A 63 4.26 -21.76 -1.40
N LEU A 64 3.76 -22.24 -0.26
CA LEU A 64 3.12 -23.55 -0.17
C LEU A 64 1.93 -23.70 -1.14
N ILE A 65 1.07 -22.69 -1.23
CA ILE A 65 -0.10 -22.73 -2.11
C ILE A 65 0.35 -22.71 -3.58
N ASN A 66 1.26 -21.81 -3.94
CA ASN A 66 1.72 -21.69 -5.32
C ASN A 66 2.50 -22.93 -5.79
N GLU A 67 3.37 -23.48 -4.93
CA GLU A 67 4.09 -24.74 -5.19
C GLU A 67 3.11 -25.89 -5.40
N ALA A 68 2.12 -26.06 -4.52
CA ALA A 68 1.12 -27.11 -4.66
C ALA A 68 0.30 -26.97 -5.96
N ILE A 69 -0.08 -25.74 -6.35
CA ILE A 69 -0.77 -25.50 -7.62
C ILE A 69 0.11 -25.92 -8.80
N ILE A 70 1.39 -25.55 -8.80
CA ILE A 70 2.33 -25.92 -9.87
C ILE A 70 2.51 -27.44 -9.92
N GLU A 71 2.74 -28.08 -8.77
CA GLU A 71 2.95 -29.51 -8.68
C GLU A 71 1.74 -30.34 -9.11
N CYS A 72 0.53 -29.92 -8.74
CA CYS A 72 -0.69 -30.68 -9.06
C CYS A 72 -1.20 -30.46 -10.48
N TYR A 73 -1.02 -29.27 -11.07
CA TYR A 73 -1.70 -28.90 -12.31
C TYR A 73 -0.78 -28.53 -13.48
N PHE A 74 0.51 -28.25 -13.22
CA PHE A 74 1.41 -27.69 -14.24
C PHE A 74 2.76 -28.42 -14.33
N LYS A 75 2.96 -29.48 -13.55
CA LYS A 75 4.14 -30.36 -13.66
C LYS A 75 3.90 -31.38 -14.78
N PRO A 76 4.85 -31.56 -15.72
CA PRO A 76 4.72 -32.51 -16.83
C PRO A 76 4.75 -33.97 -16.38
#